data_AF-A0A3L9YI59-F1
#
_entry.id   AF-A0A3L9YI59-F1
#
_cell.length_a   1.000
_cell.length_b   1.000
_cell.length_c   1.000
_cell.angle_alpha   90.00
_cell.angle_beta   90.00
_cell.angle_gamma   90.00
#
_symmetry.space_group_name_H-M   'P 1'
#
loop_
_entity.id
_entity.type
_entity.pdbx_description
1 polymer ?
#
loop_
_entity_poly.entity_id
_entity_poly.type
_entity_poly.pdbx_seq_one_letter_code
_entity_poly.pdbx_strand_id
1 'polypeptide(L)'
;MIRIDAVWLAITPMDMRAGTETALARVVAVFGAAHPHTAYLFANKRGTRLKVLVHDGMGIWLATRRLHQGRFYWPSPGGTAQQCLQREQLDALVLGLPWQRIGEAGVITLIFAPQHLAKIGLPRVYLKESNARITAFAAGLYERTCLNLKVEGAKSIC
;
A
#
# COMPACT_ATOMS: atom_id res chain seq x y z
N MET A 1 14.44 16.29 12.94
CA MET A 1 13.67 15.10 12.53
C MET A 1 14.06 14.76 11.09
N ILE A 2 14.36 13.49 10.76
CA ILE A 2 14.77 13.09 9.40
C ILE A 2 13.56 13.14 8.47
N ARG A 3 13.65 13.86 7.35
CA ARG A 3 12.59 13.96 6.35
C ARG A 3 12.50 12.67 5.52
N ILE A 4 11.30 12.12 5.41
CA ILE A 4 11.00 10.92 4.61
C ILE A 4 9.70 11.17 3.85
N ASP A 5 9.82 11.31 2.53
CA ASP A 5 8.73 11.60 1.60
C ASP A 5 8.19 10.32 0.94
N ALA A 6 9.05 9.31 0.77
CA ALA A 6 8.67 8.04 0.16
C ALA A 6 9.24 6.84 0.94
N VAL A 7 8.50 5.73 0.91
CA VAL A 7 8.85 4.50 1.63
C VAL A 7 8.68 3.32 0.71
N TRP A 8 9.75 2.55 0.54
CA TRP A 8 9.79 1.38 -0.32
C TRP A 8 10.23 0.15 0.46
N LEU A 9 9.63 -0.99 0.17
CA LEU A 9 9.88 -2.25 0.83
C LEU A 9 10.29 -3.31 -0.20
N ALA A 10 11.36 -4.04 0.08
CA ALA A 10 11.81 -5.15 -0.75
C ALA A 10 11.18 -6.48 -0.30
N ILE A 11 10.66 -7.28 -1.22
CA ILE A 11 10.07 -8.58 -0.85
C ILE A 11 11.14 -9.60 -0.51
N THR A 12 12.25 -9.62 -1.25
CA THR A 12 13.36 -10.56 -1.00
C THR A 12 14.09 -10.21 0.30
N PRO A 13 14.31 -11.20 1.19
CA PRO A 13 15.03 -10.96 2.45
C PRO A 13 16.47 -10.47 2.25
N MET A 14 16.96 -9.71 3.23
CA MET A 14 18.35 -9.24 3.32
C MET A 14 19.12 -9.97 4.42
N ASP A 15 20.42 -10.19 4.23
CA ASP A 15 21.32 -10.57 5.31
C ASP A 15 21.48 -9.39 6.29
N MET A 16 21.15 -9.61 7.56
CA MET A 16 21.21 -8.57 8.58
C MET A 16 22.64 -8.15 8.93
N ARG A 17 23.66 -8.92 8.52
CA ARG A 17 25.07 -8.56 8.66
C ARG A 17 25.53 -7.49 7.65
N ALA A 18 24.75 -7.23 6.59
CA ALA A 18 25.08 -6.23 5.58
C ALA A 18 25.29 -4.83 6.18
N GLY A 19 26.46 -4.22 5.99
CA GLY A 19 26.71 -2.82 6.39
C GLY A 19 26.00 -1.81 5.49
N THR A 20 26.29 -0.52 5.68
CA THR A 20 25.70 0.59 4.90
C THR A 20 25.92 0.41 3.40
N GLU A 21 27.16 0.17 2.97
CA GLU A 21 27.49 0.01 1.53
C GLU A 21 26.79 -1.18 0.89
N THR A 22 26.77 -2.33 1.57
CA THR A 22 26.08 -3.53 1.07
C THR A 22 24.56 -3.32 1.01
N ALA A 23 23.99 -2.61 1.99
CA ALA A 23 22.58 -2.26 1.99
C ALA A 23 22.25 -1.27 0.86
N LEU A 24 23.11 -0.28 0.60
CA LEU A 24 22.96 0.68 -0.50
C LEU A 24 23.06 -0.03 -1.86
N ALA A 25 24.04 -0.91 -2.05
CA ALA A 25 24.15 -1.73 -3.26
C ALA A 25 22.88 -2.56 -3.47
N ARG A 26 22.30 -3.11 -2.39
CA ARG A 26 21.03 -3.83 -2.47
C ARG A 26 19.86 -2.92 -2.81
N VAL A 27 19.85 -1.68 -2.34
CA VAL A 27 18.84 -0.69 -2.73
C VAL A 27 18.91 -0.43 -4.23
N VAL A 28 20.09 -0.16 -4.78
CA VAL A 28 20.26 0.05 -6.22
C VAL A 28 19.83 -1.19 -7.02
N ALA A 29 20.19 -2.39 -6.57
CA ALA A 29 19.83 -3.63 -7.25
C ALA A 29 18.32 -3.92 -7.27
N VAL A 30 17.57 -3.52 -6.23
CA VAL A 30 16.13 -3.84 -6.11
C VAL A 30 15.25 -2.70 -6.61
N PHE A 31 15.61 -1.45 -6.30
CA PHE A 31 14.80 -0.26 -6.55
C PHE A 31 15.34 0.61 -7.70
N GLY A 32 16.48 0.24 -8.30
CA GLY A 32 17.12 0.96 -9.41
C GLY A 32 17.99 2.13 -8.97
N ALA A 33 17.57 2.88 -7.95
CA ALA A 33 18.33 3.99 -7.38
C ALA A 33 17.92 4.28 -5.92
N ALA A 34 18.83 4.93 -5.19
CA ALA A 34 18.54 5.56 -3.90
C ALA A 34 18.17 7.04 -4.12
N HIS A 35 16.93 7.41 -3.84
CA HIS A 35 16.43 8.78 -4.03
C HIS A 35 16.51 9.59 -2.72
N PRO A 36 16.71 10.91 -2.79
CA PRO A 36 16.57 11.82 -1.65
C PRO A 36 15.27 11.64 -0.87
N HIS A 37 15.35 11.83 0.44
CA HIS A 37 14.25 11.72 1.40
C HIS A 37 13.45 10.40 1.29
N THR A 38 14.11 9.31 0.93
CA THR A 38 13.45 8.01 0.71
C THR A 38 13.97 6.95 1.66
N ALA A 39 13.06 6.17 2.24
CA ALA A 39 13.36 5.04 3.11
C ALA A 39 13.17 3.71 2.37
N TYR A 40 14.14 2.80 2.51
CA TYR A 40 14.16 1.49 1.90
C TYR A 40 14.22 0.40 2.98
N LEU A 41 13.20 -0.45 2.99
CA LEU A 41 12.94 -1.42 4.05
C LEU A 41 13.28 -2.84 3.59
N PHE A 42 13.97 -3.55 4.47
CA PHE A 42 14.33 -4.95 4.28
C PHE A 42 14.08 -5.74 5.56
N ALA A 43 13.48 -6.93 5.43
CA ALA A 43 13.40 -7.87 6.54
C ALA A 43 14.44 -9.00 6.38
N ASN A 44 14.79 -9.64 7.49
CA ASN A 44 15.47 -10.92 7.44
C ASN A 44 14.51 -12.05 7.07
N LYS A 45 15.04 -13.21 6.65
CA LYS A 45 14.22 -14.37 6.25
C LYS A 45 13.25 -14.84 7.35
N ARG A 46 13.60 -14.62 8.62
CA ARG A 46 12.75 -14.99 9.78
C ARG A 46 11.70 -13.93 10.13
N GLY A 47 11.73 -12.74 9.51
CA GLY A 47 10.83 -11.62 9.80
C GLY A 47 10.98 -11.02 11.20
N THR A 48 12.09 -11.27 11.92
CA THR A 48 12.30 -10.78 13.30
C THR A 48 13.10 -9.48 13.37
N ARG A 49 13.74 -9.09 12.26
CA ARG A 49 14.56 -7.88 12.17
C ARG A 49 14.21 -7.12 10.90
N LEU A 50 14.10 -5.82 11.05
CA LEU A 50 13.92 -4.84 9.99
C LEU A 50 15.19 -4.01 9.89
N LYS A 51 15.65 -3.79 8.66
CA LYS A 51 16.71 -2.84 8.33
C LYS A 51 16.12 -1.76 7.44
N VAL A 52 16.42 -0.51 7.75
CA VAL A 52 15.90 0.66 7.04
C VAL A 52 17.09 1.51 6.60
N LEU A 53 17.29 1.61 5.29
CA LEU A 53 18.25 2.54 4.71
C LEU A 53 17.50 3.82 4.33
N VAL A 54 17.97 4.98 4.78
CA VAL A 54 17.38 6.28 4.43
C VAL A 54 18.44 7.12 3.74
N HIS A 55 18.15 7.61 2.55
CA HIS A 55 18.92 8.69 1.95
C HIS A 55 18.25 10.02 2.33
N ASP A 56 18.87 10.83 3.17
CA ASP A 56 18.24 12.05 3.71
C ASP A 56 18.40 13.29 2.82
N GLY A 57 19.08 13.16 1.69
CA GLY A 57 19.38 14.24 0.75
C GLY A 57 20.86 14.62 0.74
N MET A 58 21.57 14.42 1.86
CA MET A 58 22.98 14.75 2.01
C MET A 58 23.84 13.53 2.41
N GLY A 59 23.23 12.51 2.99
CA GLY A 59 23.90 11.31 3.44
C GLY A 59 22.95 10.12 3.58
N ILE A 60 23.54 9.04 4.09
CA ILE A 60 22.86 7.75 4.27
C ILE A 60 22.79 7.40 5.74
N TRP A 61 21.60 7.02 6.19
CA TRP A 61 21.34 6.44 7.50
C TRP A 61 21.02 4.97 7.33
N LEU A 62 21.51 4.14 8.26
CA LEU A 62 21.13 2.73 8.35
C LEU A 62 20.62 2.42 9.75
N ALA A 63 19.31 2.25 9.87
CA ALA A 63 18.67 1.86 11.11
C ALA A 63 18.35 0.36 11.11
N THR A 64 18.39 -0.26 12.30
CA THR A 64 17.94 -1.64 12.49
C THR A 64 16.95 -1.69 13.64
N ARG A 65 15.82 -2.36 13.44
CA ARG A 65 14.80 -2.58 14.45
C ARG A 65 14.59 -4.07 14.67
N ARG A 66 14.51 -4.46 15.94
CA ARG A 66 14.15 -5.81 16.37
C ARG A 66 12.96 -5.70 17.32
N LEU A 67 11.95 -6.53 17.11
CA LEU A 67 10.85 -6.64 18.06
C LEU A 67 11.30 -7.48 19.27
N HIS A 68 10.87 -7.10 20.47
CA HIS A 68 11.11 -7.90 21.67
C HIS A 68 10.45 -9.27 21.55
N GLN A 69 9.24 -9.31 20.98
CA GLN A 69 8.48 -10.53 20.70
C GLN A 69 7.79 -10.42 19.33
N GLY A 70 7.49 -11.56 18.70
CA GLY A 70 6.79 -11.60 17.43
C GLY A 70 7.68 -11.38 16.19
N ARG A 71 7.03 -11.06 15.07
CA ARG A 71 7.63 -10.88 13.75
C ARG A 71 6.94 -9.75 13.01
N PHE A 72 7.66 -9.09 12.12
CA PHE A 72 7.11 -8.17 11.14
C PHE A 72 6.22 -8.92 10.16
N TYR A 73 5.05 -8.36 9.86
CA TYR A 73 4.20 -8.84 8.78
C TYR A 73 4.81 -8.45 7.45
N TRP A 74 5.45 -9.41 6.77
CA TRP A 74 6.13 -9.18 5.49
C TRP A 74 5.31 -9.72 4.31
N PRO A 75 5.31 -9.08 3.13
CA PRO A 75 4.60 -9.61 1.97
C PRO A 75 5.21 -10.94 1.50
N SER A 76 4.36 -11.81 0.95
CA SER A 76 4.80 -13.11 0.45
C SER A 76 5.52 -13.00 -0.91
N PRO A 77 6.47 -13.90 -1.24
CA PRO A 77 7.28 -13.83 -2.47
C PRO A 77 6.56 -14.00 -3.82
N GLY A 78 5.23 -13.99 -3.88
CA GLY A 78 4.45 -14.27 -5.10
C GLY A 78 4.03 -13.04 -5.92
N GLY A 79 4.46 -11.83 -5.51
CA GLY A 79 4.06 -10.56 -6.13
C GLY A 79 5.21 -9.80 -6.77
N THR A 80 5.09 -8.48 -6.82
CA THR A 80 6.17 -7.57 -7.25
C THR A 80 7.39 -7.70 -6.36
N ALA A 81 8.59 -7.45 -6.89
CA ALA A 81 9.84 -7.52 -6.10
C ALA A 81 9.94 -6.44 -5.01
N GLN A 82 9.14 -5.38 -5.13
CA GLN A 82 9.11 -4.21 -4.27
C GLN A 82 7.68 -3.69 -4.10
N GLN A 83 7.43 -2.94 -3.03
CA GLN A 83 6.15 -2.30 -2.74
C GLN A 83 6.36 -0.91 -2.13
N CYS A 84 5.58 0.07 -2.58
CA CYS A 84 5.52 1.39 -1.95
C CYS A 84 4.57 1.35 -0.75
N LEU A 85 4.94 2.01 0.35
CA LEU A 85 4.13 2.09 1.56
C LEU A 85 3.69 3.53 1.81
N GLN A 86 2.45 3.66 2.27
CA GLN A 86 1.98 4.91 2.88
C GLN A 86 2.54 5.06 4.30
N ARG A 87 2.48 6.28 4.84
CA ARG A 87 3.01 6.59 6.18
C ARG A 87 2.32 5.77 7.27
N GLU A 88 1.01 5.62 7.20
CA GLU A 88 0.22 4.84 8.16
C GLU A 88 0.58 3.35 8.10
N GLN A 89 0.92 2.85 6.90
CA GLN A 89 1.37 1.48 6.71
C GLN A 89 2.76 1.27 7.31
N LEU A 90 3.67 2.24 7.13
CA LEU A 90 4.98 2.22 7.78
C LEU A 90 4.84 2.23 9.31
N ASP A 91 4.00 3.11 9.85
CA ASP A 91 3.80 3.25 11.30
C ASP A 91 3.31 1.95 11.93
N ALA A 92 2.34 1.28 11.29
CA ALA A 92 1.89 -0.04 11.73
C ALA A 92 2.98 -1.12 11.57
N LEU A 93 3.68 -1.14 10.43
CA LEU A 93 4.74 -2.11 10.16
C LEU A 93 5.86 -2.02 11.20
N VAL A 94 6.35 -0.83 11.56
CA VAL A 94 7.42 -0.70 12.55
C VAL A 94 6.98 -1.17 13.93
N LEU A 95 5.70 -1.08 14.27
CA LEU A 95 5.14 -1.66 15.50
C LEU A 95 4.99 -3.19 15.42
N GLY A 96 5.19 -3.80 14.25
CA GLY A 96 4.98 -5.23 14.02
C GLY A 96 3.52 -5.60 13.83
N LEU A 97 2.66 -4.65 13.43
CA LEU A 97 1.24 -4.88 13.18
C LEU A 97 0.99 -5.22 11.70
N PRO A 98 -0.13 -5.89 11.37
CA PRO A 98 -0.57 -6.06 9.99
C PRO A 98 -0.85 -4.68 9.37
N TRP A 99 -0.27 -4.40 8.20
CA TRP A 99 -0.30 -3.07 7.58
C TRP A 99 -0.93 -3.05 6.19
N GLN A 100 -1.08 -4.21 5.54
CA GLN A 100 -1.44 -4.34 4.13
C GLN A 100 -2.82 -3.76 3.77
N ARG A 101 -3.68 -3.54 4.77
CA ARG A 101 -5.03 -2.99 4.63
C ARG A 101 -5.20 -1.63 5.32
N ILE A 102 -4.11 -0.98 5.72
CA ILE A 102 -4.16 0.34 6.36
C ILE A 102 -4.11 1.43 5.28
N GLY A 103 -4.82 2.53 5.55
CA GLY A 103 -4.96 3.69 4.66
C GLY A 103 -5.86 3.38 3.45
N GLU A 104 -5.53 3.96 2.30
CA GLU A 104 -6.24 3.76 1.02
C GLU A 104 -6.39 2.28 0.61
N ALA A 105 -5.50 1.41 1.09
CA ALA A 105 -5.57 -0.02 0.84
C ALA A 105 -6.76 -0.72 1.54
N GLY A 106 -7.34 -0.10 2.57
CA GLY A 106 -8.50 -0.59 3.30
C GLY A 106 -9.83 0.04 2.88
N VAL A 107 -9.81 1.01 1.95
CA VAL A 107 -11.03 1.70 1.51
C VAL A 107 -11.92 0.73 0.72
N ILE A 108 -13.18 0.64 1.15
CA ILE A 108 -14.22 -0.10 0.44
C ILE A 108 -14.93 0.89 -0.47
N THR A 109 -14.84 0.69 -1.79
CA THR A 109 -15.50 1.57 -2.77
C THR A 109 -16.39 0.79 -3.74
N LEU A 110 -17.39 1.48 -4.27
CA LEU A 110 -18.23 0.97 -5.35
C LEU A 110 -17.51 1.20 -6.68
N ILE A 111 -17.32 0.13 -7.43
CA ILE A 111 -16.88 0.19 -8.83
C ILE A 111 -18.07 -0.12 -9.75
N PHE A 112 -18.28 0.76 -10.71
CA PHE A 112 -19.24 0.57 -11.79
C PHE A 112 -18.55 -0.17 -12.95
N ALA A 113 -19.15 -1.25 -13.44
CA ALA A 113 -18.61 -1.96 -14.61
C ALA A 113 -18.78 -1.13 -15.90
N PRO A 114 -17.89 -1.27 -16.90
CA PRO A 114 -18.00 -0.56 -18.17
C PRO A 114 -19.33 -0.85 -18.89
N GLN A 115 -19.96 0.21 -19.39
CA GLN A 115 -21.28 0.25 -20.04
C GLN A 115 -21.53 -0.76 -21.18
N HIS A 116 -20.50 -1.44 -21.71
CA HIS A 116 -20.66 -2.35 -22.86
C HIS A 116 -21.44 -3.65 -22.56
N LEU A 117 -21.76 -3.92 -21.27
CA LEU A 117 -22.64 -5.01 -20.83
C LEU A 117 -24.05 -4.55 -20.40
N ALA A 118 -24.37 -3.25 -20.53
CA ALA A 118 -25.58 -2.61 -19.98
C ALA A 118 -26.88 -2.84 -20.79
N LYS A 119 -27.04 -3.99 -21.48
CA LYS A 119 -28.27 -4.28 -22.24
C LYS A 119 -29.48 -4.71 -21.39
N ILE A 120 -29.35 -4.79 -20.06
CA ILE A 120 -30.37 -5.41 -19.18
C ILE A 120 -30.85 -4.50 -18.03
N GLY A 121 -30.67 -3.17 -18.12
CA GLY A 121 -31.45 -2.23 -17.30
C GLY A 121 -31.25 -2.25 -15.77
N LEU A 122 -30.22 -2.93 -15.24
CA LEU A 122 -29.86 -2.86 -13.81
C LEU A 122 -28.38 -2.44 -13.67
N PRO A 123 -28.06 -1.38 -12.89
CA PRO A 123 -26.67 -1.04 -12.60
C PRO A 123 -26.09 -2.15 -11.71
N ARG A 124 -25.16 -2.93 -12.28
CA ARG A 124 -24.43 -3.93 -11.51
C ARG A 124 -23.35 -3.21 -10.70
N VAL A 125 -23.61 -3.06 -9.40
CA VAL A 125 -22.71 -2.42 -8.44
C VAL A 125 -21.76 -3.48 -7.88
N TYR A 126 -20.46 -3.23 -7.92
CA TYR A 126 -19.46 -4.15 -7.37
C TYR A 126 -18.76 -3.45 -6.20
N LEU A 127 -18.56 -4.18 -5.10
CA LEU A 127 -17.66 -3.74 -4.04
C LEU A 127 -16.26 -4.21 -4.40
N LYS A 128 -15.31 -3.29 -4.53
CA LYS A 128 -13.89 -3.63 -4.65
C LYS A 128 -13.17 -3.12 -3.43
N GLU A 129 -12.64 -4.04 -2.64
CA GLU A 129 -11.53 -3.73 -1.76
C GLU A 129 -10.27 -3.56 -2.62
N SER A 130 -9.44 -2.57 -2.32
CA SER A 130 -8.25 -2.17 -3.09
C SER A 130 -7.31 -3.33 -3.48
N ASN A 131 -7.36 -4.44 -2.73
CA ASN A 131 -6.54 -5.66 -2.91
C ASN A 131 -7.34 -6.99 -2.97
N ALA A 132 -8.68 -6.99 -3.08
CA ALA A 132 -9.47 -8.22 -3.17
C ALA A 132 -9.93 -8.53 -4.61
N ARG A 133 -10.16 -9.83 -4.89
CA ARG A 133 -10.88 -10.28 -6.09
C ARG A 133 -12.28 -9.64 -6.11
N ILE A 134 -12.75 -9.22 -7.28
CA ILE A 134 -14.08 -8.60 -7.47
C ILE A 134 -15.15 -9.57 -6.96
N THR A 135 -15.85 -9.20 -5.89
CA THR A 135 -17.01 -9.95 -5.39
C THR A 135 -18.26 -9.31 -5.98
N ALA A 136 -19.01 -10.06 -6.79
CA ALA A 136 -20.26 -9.57 -7.34
C ALA A 136 -21.33 -9.55 -6.24
N PHE A 137 -21.89 -8.38 -5.95
CA PHE A 137 -23.13 -8.27 -5.19
C PHE A 137 -24.27 -8.12 -6.19
N ALA A 138 -25.20 -9.08 -6.22
CA ALA A 138 -26.45 -8.87 -6.92
C ALA A 138 -27.25 -7.87 -6.08
N ALA A 139 -27.51 -6.67 -6.61
CA ALA A 139 -28.45 -5.73 -6.01
C ALA A 139 -29.85 -6.35 -6.08
N GLY A 140 -30.18 -7.20 -5.11
CA GLY A 140 -31.53 -7.67 -4.88
C GLY A 140 -32.37 -6.49 -4.43
N LEU A 141 -33.15 -5.95 -5.37
CA LEU A 141 -34.42 -5.25 -5.18
C LEU A 141 -34.60 -4.61 -3.79
N TYR A 142 -34.11 -3.38 -3.62
CA TYR A 142 -34.82 -2.43 -2.77
C TYR A 142 -35.76 -1.65 -3.69
N GLU A 143 -36.96 -2.22 -3.86
CA GLU A 143 -38.09 -1.46 -4.34
C GLU A 143 -38.75 -0.89 -3.07
N ARG A 144 -38.41 0.36 -2.71
CA ARG A 144 -39.32 1.32 -2.07
C ARG A 144 -38.65 2.66 -1.84
N THR A 145 -39.30 3.67 -2.43
CA THR A 145 -39.29 5.10 -2.12
C THR A 145 -38.04 5.92 -2.45
N CYS A 146 -38.09 6.49 -3.65
CA CYS A 146 -37.64 7.86 -3.92
C CYS A 146 -38.23 8.84 -2.89
N LEU A 147 -37.43 9.83 -2.47
CA LEU A 147 -37.71 11.10 -1.76
C LEU A 147 -36.61 11.24 -0.67
N ASN A 148 -35.61 12.11 -0.71
CA ASN A 148 -35.39 13.38 -1.41
C ASN A 148 -33.87 13.58 -1.52
N LEU A 149 -33.35 13.82 -2.71
CA LEU A 149 -32.14 14.62 -2.88
C LEU A 149 -32.47 15.71 -3.90
N LYS A 150 -32.67 16.89 -3.32
CA LYS A 150 -32.86 18.16 -3.98
C LYS A 150 -31.63 18.43 -4.83
N VAL A 151 -31.77 18.31 -6.15
CA VAL A 151 -30.78 18.80 -7.11
C VAL A 151 -31.09 20.27 -7.32
N GLU A 152 -30.44 21.14 -6.55
CA GLU A 152 -30.37 22.56 -6.86
C GLU A 152 -29.26 22.80 -7.88
N GLY A 153 -29.60 23.51 -8.95
CA GLY A 153 -28.65 24.36 -9.66
C GLY A 153 -28.16 23.86 -11.02
N ALA A 154 -29.06 23.81 -12.01
CA ALA A 154 -28.66 24.03 -13.39
C ALA A 154 -28.10 25.44 -13.57
N LYS A 155 -26.97 25.58 -14.27
CA LYS A 155 -26.71 26.76 -15.12
C LYS A 155 -26.20 26.30 -16.48
N SER A 156 -27.13 26.33 -17.43
CA SER A 156 -26.90 26.46 -18.87
C SER A 156 -26.30 27.82 -19.16
N ILE A 157 -25.25 27.88 -19.98
CA ILE A 157 -25.00 28.95 -20.95
C ILE A 157 -24.40 28.30 -22.22
N CYS A 158 -24.86 28.84 -23.35
CA CYS A 158 -24.73 28.48 -24.77
C CYS A 158 -23.38 27.96 -25.27
#